data_AF-A0A7R9I7V7-F1
#
_entry.id   AF-A0A7R9I7V7-F1
#
_cell.length_a   1.000
_cell.length_b   1.000
_cell.length_c   1.000
_cell.angle_alpha   90.00
_cell.angle_beta   90.00
_cell.angle_gamma   90.00
#
_symmetry.space_group_name_H-M   'P 1'
#
loop_
_entity.id
_entity.type
_entity.pdbx_description
1 polymer ?
#
loop_
_entity_poly.entity_id
_entity_poly.type
_entity_poly.pdbx_seq_one_letter_code
_entity_poly.pdbx_strand_id
1 'polypeptide(L)'
;VTGCQVLNLTGSELGLSDWDVAPNNIVVTASVTEVGTGVTQNASVTSSILHQSLKLEFLPHSAQYFKPGLPYKGKVKVLLQNNAPAPGEMIQLCLKVQGKGEWSRTLVVCKNFTSDINGFVQFLVRPQHHNVVLLSFVATAVGYQTKYYSPDKRWRVFMDQPSAFFDVQSWYSPTNSYVQIADDKETGLECGSHHTFHVFYTMNPNVTRRTFYYLVRG
;
A
#
# COMPACT_ATOMS: atom_id res chain seq x y z
N VAL A 1 -42.40 -4.20 -18.44
CA VAL A 1 -41.60 -5.31 -17.88
C VAL A 1 -40.14 -4.89 -17.95
N THR A 2 -39.49 -4.67 -16.82
CA THR A 2 -38.05 -4.39 -16.77
C THR A 2 -37.34 -5.72 -16.99
N GLY A 3 -36.69 -5.90 -18.15
CA GLY A 3 -36.02 -7.14 -18.57
C GLY A 3 -34.77 -7.52 -17.75
N CYS A 4 -34.76 -7.24 -16.45
CA CYS A 4 -33.66 -7.51 -15.54
C CYS A 4 -34.10 -8.56 -14.52
N GLN A 5 -33.33 -9.64 -14.42
CA GLN A 5 -33.49 -10.67 -13.39
C GLN A 5 -32.25 -10.66 -12.49
N VAL A 6 -32.45 -10.61 -11.18
CA VAL A 6 -31.36 -10.70 -10.20
C VAL A 6 -31.23 -12.15 -9.74
N LEU A 7 -30.01 -12.69 -9.82
CA LEU A 7 -29.66 -14.02 -9.30
C LEU A 7 -28.70 -13.83 -8.11
N ASN A 8 -29.07 -14.37 -6.95
CA ASN A 8 -28.20 -14.38 -5.77
C ASN A 8 -27.65 -15.78 -5.59
N LEU A 9 -26.32 -15.91 -5.61
CA LEU A 9 -25.61 -17.17 -5.37
C LEU A 9 -24.74 -17.02 -4.12
N THR A 10 -24.70 -18.06 -3.31
CA THR A 10 -23.85 -18.15 -2.13
C THR A 10 -22.51 -18.82 -2.48
N GLY A 11 -21.47 -18.53 -1.69
CA GLY A 11 -20.17 -19.17 -1.87
C GLY A 11 -20.22 -20.69 -1.73
N SER A 12 -21.13 -21.23 -0.89
CA SER A 12 -21.34 -22.67 -0.76
C SER A 12 -21.95 -23.31 -2.00
N GLU A 13 -22.91 -22.66 -2.65
CA GLU A 13 -23.50 -23.15 -3.92
C GLU A 13 -22.46 -23.14 -5.05
N LEU A 14 -21.49 -22.23 -4.97
CA LEU A 14 -20.35 -22.15 -5.89
C LEU A 14 -19.17 -23.05 -5.49
N GLY A 15 -19.29 -23.82 -4.39
CA GLY A 15 -18.21 -24.70 -3.91
C GLY A 15 -16.97 -23.97 -3.39
N LEU A 16 -17.05 -22.67 -3.10
CA LEU A 16 -15.91 -21.84 -2.67
C LEU A 16 -15.40 -22.21 -1.27
N SER A 17 -16.19 -22.95 -0.50
CA SER A 17 -15.78 -23.48 0.81
C SER A 17 -14.98 -24.77 0.71
N ASP A 18 -14.91 -25.39 -0.48
CA ASP A 18 -14.17 -26.62 -0.70
C ASP A 18 -12.73 -26.33 -1.17
N TRP A 19 -11.78 -26.69 -0.32
CA TRP A 19 -10.35 -26.51 -0.58
C TRP A 19 -9.83 -27.45 -1.68
N ASP A 20 -10.50 -28.58 -1.95
CA ASP A 20 -10.10 -29.51 -3.01
C ASP A 20 -10.41 -28.93 -4.41
N VAL A 21 -11.39 -28.03 -4.50
CA VAL A 21 -11.74 -27.33 -5.74
C VAL A 21 -10.79 -26.16 -5.99
N ALA A 22 -10.49 -25.37 -4.94
CA ALA A 22 -9.62 -24.18 -4.97
C ALA A 22 -9.76 -23.33 -6.26
N PRO A 23 -10.97 -22.85 -6.58
CA PRO A 23 -11.21 -22.16 -7.84
C PRO A 23 -10.47 -20.83 -7.89
N ASN A 24 -9.92 -20.48 -9.06
CA ASN A 24 -9.28 -19.18 -9.29
C ASN A 24 -10.25 -18.14 -9.85
N ASN A 25 -11.29 -18.60 -10.55
CA ASN A 25 -12.27 -17.75 -11.22
C ASN A 25 -13.67 -18.35 -11.10
N ILE A 26 -14.66 -17.47 -11.05
CA ILE A 26 -16.08 -17.79 -11.18
C ILE A 26 -16.49 -17.38 -12.59
N VAL A 27 -17.05 -18.32 -13.36
CA VAL A 27 -17.59 -18.06 -14.69
C VAL A 27 -19.10 -18.22 -14.62
N VAL A 28 -19.82 -17.16 -14.99
CA VAL A 28 -21.28 -17.17 -15.07
C VAL A 28 -21.66 -17.11 -16.53
N THR A 29 -22.40 -18.12 -17.01
CA THR A 29 -22.95 -18.16 -18.37
C THR A 29 -24.46 -18.12 -18.29
N ALA A 30 -25.08 -17.13 -18.92
CA ALA A 30 -26.52 -16.97 -19.00
C ALA A 30 -26.99 -17.19 -20.44
N SER A 31 -28.07 -17.96 -20.59
CA SER A 31 -28.75 -18.20 -21.85
C SER A 31 -30.18 -17.70 -21.74
N VAL A 32 -30.56 -16.76 -22.60
CA VAL A 32 -31.90 -16.14 -22.61
C VAL A 32 -32.57 -16.46 -23.93
N THR A 33 -33.75 -17.07 -23.85
CA THR A 33 -34.61 -17.36 -25.01
C THR A 33 -35.74 -16.34 -25.07
N GLU A 34 -35.85 -15.63 -26.19
CA GLU A 34 -36.92 -14.65 -26.40
C GLU A 34 -38.26 -15.35 -26.68
N VAL A 35 -39.28 -15.04 -25.88
CA VAL A 35 -40.60 -15.71 -25.91
C VAL A 35 -41.39 -15.45 -27.21
N GLY A 36 -41.00 -14.48 -28.04
CA GLY A 36 -41.66 -14.22 -29.34
C GLY A 36 -40.99 -14.87 -30.55
N THR A 37 -39.66 -14.91 -30.58
CA THR A 37 -38.88 -15.36 -31.74
C THR A 37 -38.29 -16.76 -31.57
N GLY A 38 -38.22 -17.27 -30.33
CA GLY A 38 -37.52 -18.51 -30.00
C GLY A 38 -35.99 -18.42 -30.11
N VAL A 39 -35.44 -17.23 -30.42
CA VAL A 39 -34.00 -17.03 -30.52
C VAL A 39 -33.39 -17.05 -29.13
N THR A 40 -32.32 -17.81 -28.97
CA THR A 40 -31.54 -17.88 -27.73
C THR A 40 -30.24 -17.11 -27.88
N GLN A 41 -29.93 -16.25 -26.91
CA GLN A 41 -28.65 -15.56 -26.80
C GLN A 41 -27.92 -15.98 -25.56
N ASN A 42 -26.60 -16.13 -25.68
CA ASN A 42 -25.72 -16.52 -24.58
C ASN A 42 -24.75 -15.39 -24.27
N ALA A 43 -24.52 -15.14 -22.99
CA ALA A 43 -23.48 -14.23 -22.52
C ALA A 43 -22.74 -14.88 -21.35
N SER A 44 -21.44 -14.66 -21.27
CA SER A 44 -20.61 -15.14 -20.16
C SER A 44 -19.75 -14.04 -19.57
N VAL A 45 -19.60 -14.08 -18.25
CA VAL A 45 -18.78 -13.15 -17.47
C VAL A 45 -17.88 -13.95 -16.54
N THR A 46 -16.63 -13.52 -16.43
CA THR A 46 -15.64 -14.14 -15.55
C THR A 46 -15.23 -13.16 -14.47
N SER A 47 -15.16 -13.62 -13.22
CA SER A 47 -14.64 -12.87 -12.07
C SER A 47 -13.57 -13.69 -11.37
N SER A 48 -12.42 -13.08 -11.08
CA SER A 48 -11.37 -13.73 -10.31
C SER A 48 -11.70 -13.76 -8.82
N ILE A 49 -11.24 -14.80 -8.15
CA ILE A 49 -11.34 -14.94 -6.70
C ILE A 49 -10.15 -14.24 -6.07
N LEU A 50 -10.42 -13.42 -5.05
CA LEU A 50 -9.42 -12.64 -4.33
C LEU A 50 -9.35 -13.15 -2.90
N HIS A 51 -8.14 -13.45 -2.44
CA HIS A 51 -7.89 -13.97 -1.10
C HIS A 51 -7.53 -12.89 -0.08
N GLN A 52 -7.60 -11.61 -0.46
CA GLN A 52 -7.35 -10.49 0.44
C GLN A 52 -8.56 -9.55 0.41
N SER A 53 -8.94 -9.02 1.56
CA SER A 53 -10.04 -8.04 1.68
C SER A 53 -9.61 -6.64 1.27
N LEU A 54 -8.35 -6.28 1.52
CA LEU A 54 -7.76 -4.97 1.25
C LEU A 54 -6.50 -5.09 0.39
N LYS A 55 -6.16 -4.01 -0.33
CA LYS A 55 -4.87 -3.83 -0.99
C LYS A 55 -4.10 -2.73 -0.26
N LEU A 56 -2.84 -3.00 0.04
CA LEU A 56 -1.95 -2.05 0.72
C LEU A 56 -0.78 -1.72 -0.22
N GLU A 57 -0.49 -0.42 -0.41
CA GLU A 57 0.52 0.03 -1.38
C GLU A 57 1.37 1.17 -0.80
N PHE A 58 2.69 1.01 -0.84
CA PHE A 58 3.62 2.09 -0.47
C PHE A 58 3.98 2.98 -1.66
N LEU A 59 4.18 2.38 -2.83
CA LEU A 59 4.46 3.11 -4.07
C LEU A 59 3.17 3.37 -4.84
N PRO A 60 3.06 4.49 -5.57
CA PRO A 60 4.07 5.55 -5.74
C PRO A 60 4.08 6.59 -4.60
N HIS A 61 3.41 6.33 -3.49
CA HIS A 61 3.12 7.33 -2.45
C HIS A 61 4.26 7.60 -1.47
N SER A 62 5.31 6.77 -1.47
CA SER A 62 6.49 6.90 -0.61
C SER A 62 7.75 7.02 -1.47
N ALA A 63 8.71 7.83 -1.02
CA ALA A 63 10.00 7.95 -1.70
C ALA A 63 10.80 6.63 -1.57
N GLN A 64 11.41 6.18 -2.67
CA GLN A 64 12.20 4.94 -2.72
C GLN A 64 13.50 4.99 -1.90
N TYR A 65 13.95 6.19 -1.53
CA TYR A 65 15.20 6.40 -0.81
C TYR A 65 14.99 7.32 0.39
N PHE A 66 15.71 7.05 1.47
CA PHE A 66 15.78 7.95 2.62
C PHE A 66 17.13 8.67 2.64
N LYS A 67 17.15 9.89 3.17
CA LYS A 67 18.37 10.69 3.30
C LYS A 67 18.83 10.63 4.76
N PRO A 68 19.98 10.00 5.07
CA PRO A 68 20.49 9.96 6.43
C PRO A 68 20.61 11.34 7.06
N GLY A 69 20.33 11.44 8.36
CA GLY A 69 20.28 12.71 9.10
C GLY A 69 19.04 13.57 8.83
N LEU A 70 18.15 13.19 7.90
CA LEU A 70 16.85 13.84 7.67
C LEU A 70 15.68 12.90 7.99
N PRO A 71 14.52 13.43 8.40
CA PRO A 71 13.33 12.62 8.63
C PRO A 71 12.83 11.99 7.31
N TYR A 72 12.41 10.73 7.38
CA TYR A 72 11.79 10.04 6.26
C TYR A 72 10.26 10.03 6.43
N LYS A 73 9.57 10.66 5.48
CA LYS A 73 8.10 10.67 5.41
C LYS A 73 7.64 9.61 4.42
N GLY A 74 6.72 8.75 4.83
CA GLY A 74 6.14 7.73 3.98
C GLY A 74 4.62 7.66 4.14
N LYS A 75 3.99 7.00 3.17
CA LYS A 75 2.56 6.76 3.11
C LYS A 75 2.27 5.33 2.67
N VAL A 76 1.23 4.75 3.26
CA VAL A 76 0.59 3.52 2.77
C VAL A 76 -0.80 3.89 2.30
N LYS A 77 -1.14 3.53 1.06
CA LYS A 77 -2.50 3.56 0.54
C LYS A 77 -3.19 2.26 0.90
N VAL A 78 -4.40 2.37 1.43
CA VAL A 78 -5.29 1.26 1.77
C VAL A 78 -6.50 1.36 0.85
N LEU A 79 -6.75 0.29 0.10
CA LEU A 79 -7.79 0.23 -0.91
C LEU A 79 -8.67 -1.00 -0.70
N LEU A 80 -9.92 -0.88 -1.10
CA LEU A 80 -10.80 -2.00 -1.38
C LEU A 80 -10.37 -2.69 -2.69
N GLN A 81 -10.89 -3.89 -2.95
CA GLN A 81 -10.52 -4.66 -4.15
C GLN A 81 -10.89 -3.96 -5.47
N ASN A 82 -11.91 -3.10 -5.45
CA ASN A 82 -12.31 -2.25 -6.58
C ASN A 82 -11.49 -0.95 -6.70
N ASN A 83 -10.35 -0.84 -6.00
CA ASN A 83 -9.47 0.33 -5.96
C ASN A 83 -10.09 1.59 -5.36
N ALA A 84 -11.26 1.51 -4.72
CA ALA A 84 -11.78 2.61 -3.91
C ALA A 84 -10.98 2.74 -2.60
N PRO A 85 -10.81 3.96 -2.06
CA PRO A 85 -10.20 4.16 -0.74
C PRO A 85 -10.90 3.36 0.37
N ALA A 86 -10.13 2.79 1.28
CA ALA A 86 -10.64 2.11 2.48
C ALA A 86 -10.31 2.94 3.74
N PRO A 87 -11.22 3.82 4.17
CA PRO A 87 -11.02 4.67 5.34
C PRO A 87 -11.31 3.95 6.66
N GLY A 88 -10.65 4.36 7.74
CA GLY A 88 -10.91 3.82 9.09
C GLY A 88 -10.26 2.47 9.38
N GLU A 89 -9.44 1.96 8.47
CA GLU A 89 -8.78 0.66 8.59
C GLU A 89 -7.57 0.75 9.52
N MET A 90 -7.48 -0.17 10.49
CA MET A 90 -6.35 -0.22 11.41
C MET A 90 -5.18 -1.00 10.80
N ILE A 91 -4.11 -0.27 10.50
CA ILE A 91 -2.88 -0.80 9.91
C ILE A 91 -1.76 -0.78 10.95
N GLN A 92 -1.16 -1.94 11.22
CA GLN A 92 0.08 -2.03 11.97
C GLN A 92 1.24 -1.87 11.01
N LEU A 93 2.07 -0.85 11.23
CA LEU A 93 3.29 -0.60 10.49
C LEU A 93 4.49 -0.95 11.37
N CYS A 94 5.25 -1.95 10.94
CA CYS A 94 6.50 -2.35 11.55
C CYS A 94 7.68 -1.86 10.70
N LEU A 95 8.60 -1.14 11.34
CA LEU A 95 9.85 -0.70 10.76
C LEU A 95 10.98 -1.57 11.28
N LYS A 96 11.76 -2.14 10.36
CA LYS A 96 13.02 -2.81 10.61
C LYS A 96 14.17 -1.95 10.09
N VAL A 97 15.15 -1.64 10.94
CA VAL A 97 16.32 -0.81 10.59
C VAL A 97 17.57 -1.66 10.49
N GLN A 98 18.31 -1.55 9.39
CA GLN A 98 19.57 -2.26 9.17
C GLN A 98 20.74 -1.28 8.96
N GLY A 99 21.84 -1.51 9.69
CA GLY A 99 23.09 -0.76 9.58
C GLY A 99 24.17 -1.46 8.75
N LYS A 100 25.27 -0.75 8.48
CA LYS A 100 26.51 -1.32 7.91
C LYS A 100 27.25 -2.16 8.94
N GLY A 101 27.77 -3.31 8.51
CA GLY A 101 28.68 -4.17 9.27
C GLY A 101 28.04 -5.41 9.91
N GLU A 102 28.89 -6.32 10.37
CA GLU A 102 28.57 -7.69 10.80
C GLU A 102 27.73 -7.78 12.09
N TRP A 103 27.65 -6.69 12.86
CA TRP A 103 26.89 -6.59 14.11
C TRP A 103 25.70 -5.62 14.02
N SER A 104 25.12 -5.46 12.83
CA SER A 104 23.97 -4.57 12.64
C SER A 104 22.77 -5.07 13.45
N ARG A 105 22.56 -4.50 14.65
CA ARG A 105 21.37 -4.76 15.47
C ARG A 105 20.15 -4.36 14.65
N THR A 106 19.31 -5.34 14.35
CA THR A 106 18.03 -5.13 13.72
C THR A 106 17.07 -4.59 14.77
N LEU A 107 16.78 -3.28 14.74
CA LEU A 107 15.72 -2.72 15.57
C LEU A 107 14.38 -2.88 14.84
N VAL A 108 13.41 -3.50 15.50
CA VAL A 108 12.03 -3.61 15.01
C VAL A 108 11.12 -2.75 15.90
N VAL A 109 10.40 -1.81 15.28
CA VAL A 109 9.41 -0.96 15.98
C VAL A 109 8.09 -1.06 15.24
N CYS A 110 7.03 -1.47 15.93
CA CYS A 110 5.68 -1.54 15.36
C CYS A 110 4.77 -0.49 15.99
N LYS A 111 3.93 0.14 15.18
CA LYS A 111 2.91 1.09 15.62
C LYS A 111 1.63 0.89 14.83
N ASN A 112 0.50 1.13 15.46
CA ASN A 112 -0.80 1.08 14.82
C ASN A 112 -1.18 2.49 14.34
N PHE A 113 -1.77 2.53 13.17
CA PHE A 113 -2.31 3.72 12.53
C PHE A 113 -3.68 3.40 11.96
N THR A 114 -4.47 4.43 11.70
CA THR A 114 -5.77 4.32 11.07
C THR A 114 -5.73 5.05 9.74
N SER A 115 -6.25 4.45 8.68
CA SER A 115 -6.34 5.10 7.38
C SER A 115 -7.32 6.29 7.42
N ASP A 116 -6.94 7.38 6.77
CA ASP A 116 -7.78 8.57 6.65
C ASP A 116 -8.94 8.36 5.65
N ILE A 117 -9.75 9.41 5.42
CA ILE A 117 -10.88 9.36 4.49
C ILE A 117 -10.48 9.03 3.05
N ASN A 118 -9.25 9.34 2.67
CA ASN A 118 -8.67 9.02 1.37
C ASN A 118 -7.96 7.66 1.41
N GLY A 119 -8.09 6.87 2.47
CA GLY A 119 -7.43 5.58 2.62
C GLY A 119 -5.92 5.68 2.79
N PHE A 120 -5.37 6.81 3.25
CA PHE A 120 -3.93 6.94 3.50
C PHE A 120 -3.58 6.76 4.98
N VAL A 121 -2.49 6.05 5.22
CA VAL A 121 -1.76 6.04 6.49
C VAL A 121 -0.44 6.76 6.27
N GLN A 122 -0.27 7.91 6.94
CA GLN A 122 0.97 8.67 6.88
C GLN A 122 1.84 8.37 8.10
N PHE A 123 3.15 8.25 7.90
CA PHE A 123 4.10 8.01 8.97
C PHE A 123 5.38 8.81 8.78
N LEU A 124 6.04 9.09 9.90
CA LEU A 124 7.31 9.80 9.95
C LEU A 124 8.32 8.98 10.74
N VAL A 125 9.45 8.71 10.09
CA VAL A 125 10.61 8.09 10.72
C VAL A 125 11.62 9.17 11.07
N ARG A 126 12.09 9.14 12.33
CA ARG A 126 13.11 10.09 12.82
C ARG A 126 14.39 9.99 11.98
N PRO A 127 15.19 11.07 11.92
CA PRO A 127 16.50 11.06 11.28
C PRO A 127 17.33 9.83 11.65
N GLN A 128 17.77 9.10 10.64
CA GLN A 128 18.59 7.90 10.81
C GLN A 128 20.07 8.24 10.76
N HIS A 129 20.88 7.51 11.52
CA HIS A 129 22.33 7.69 11.50
C HIS A 129 22.92 7.27 10.14
N HIS A 130 24.07 7.84 9.76
CA HIS A 130 24.73 7.60 8.46
C HIS A 130 25.18 6.16 8.21
N ASN A 131 25.22 5.33 9.25
CA ASN A 131 25.54 3.91 9.13
C ASN A 131 24.31 3.07 8.76
N VAL A 132 23.10 3.61 8.81
CA VAL A 132 21.88 2.92 8.38
C VAL A 132 21.84 2.85 6.86
N VAL A 133 21.58 1.67 6.31
CA VAL A 133 21.56 1.41 4.86
C VAL A 133 20.18 1.05 4.33
N LEU A 134 19.33 0.48 5.18
CA LEU A 134 18.03 -0.02 4.77
C LEU A 134 16.99 0.21 5.88
N LEU A 135 15.83 0.71 5.47
CA LEU A 135 14.60 0.73 6.25
C LEU A 135 13.62 -0.22 5.57
N SER A 136 13.24 -1.30 6.25
CA SER A 136 12.28 -2.28 5.75
C SER A 136 10.96 -2.09 6.49
N PHE A 137 9.91 -1.75 5.74
CA PHE A 137 8.57 -1.57 6.27
C PHE A 137 7.70 -2.78 5.95
N VAL A 138 6.94 -3.21 6.95
CA VAL A 138 5.87 -4.19 6.81
C VAL A 138 4.59 -3.54 7.34
N ALA A 139 3.58 -3.43 6.48
CA ALA A 139 2.25 -2.98 6.86
C ALA A 139 1.29 -4.17 6.86
N THR A 140 0.47 -4.32 7.90
CA THR A 140 -0.54 -5.39 8.01
C THR A 140 -1.88 -4.81 8.48
N ALA A 141 -2.99 -5.29 7.91
CA ALA A 141 -4.33 -4.89 8.34
C ALA A 141 -4.76 -5.77 9.53
N VAL A 142 -4.78 -5.21 10.73
CA VAL A 142 -4.89 -5.98 11.99
C VAL A 142 -6.27 -6.64 12.15
N GLY A 143 -7.33 -5.99 11.65
CA GLY A 143 -8.70 -6.51 11.71
C GLY A 143 -8.98 -7.71 10.81
N TYR A 144 -8.04 -8.09 9.95
CA TYR A 144 -8.22 -9.12 8.92
C TYR A 144 -7.22 -10.24 9.12
N GLN A 145 -7.44 -11.07 10.13
CA GLN A 145 -6.57 -12.23 10.36
C GLN A 145 -6.70 -13.25 9.22
N THR A 146 -5.61 -13.96 8.96
CA THR A 146 -5.60 -15.07 8.02
C THR A 146 -6.63 -16.13 8.44
N LYS A 147 -7.53 -16.48 7.52
CA LYS A 147 -8.52 -17.54 7.70
C LYS A 147 -8.10 -18.76 6.89
N TYR A 148 -8.35 -19.94 7.42
CA TYR A 148 -8.00 -21.22 6.79
C TYR A 148 -9.27 -22.01 6.49
N TYR A 149 -9.22 -22.90 5.51
CA TYR A 149 -10.35 -23.76 5.14
C TYR A 149 -10.72 -24.75 6.25
N SER A 150 -9.75 -25.20 7.05
CA SER A 150 -9.98 -26.05 8.22
C SER A 150 -8.91 -25.75 9.29
N PRO A 151 -9.26 -25.82 10.60
CA PRO A 151 -8.29 -25.72 11.69
C PRO A 151 -7.13 -26.73 11.58
N ASP A 152 -7.41 -27.92 11.05
CA ASP A 152 -6.46 -29.03 10.90
C ASP A 152 -5.55 -28.85 9.67
N LYS A 153 -5.94 -27.96 8.76
CA LYS A 153 -5.25 -27.69 7.48
C LYS A 153 -4.77 -26.24 7.41
N ARG A 154 -3.99 -25.79 8.40
CA ARG A 154 -3.39 -24.44 8.44
C ARG A 154 -2.45 -24.10 7.27
N TRP A 155 -2.10 -25.09 6.45
CA TRP A 155 -1.33 -24.90 5.22
C TRP A 155 -2.20 -24.47 4.02
N ARG A 156 -3.54 -24.50 4.15
CA ARG A 156 -4.48 -24.01 3.13
C ARG A 156 -5.18 -22.74 3.60
N VAL A 157 -4.71 -21.61 3.09
CA VAL A 157 -5.30 -20.30 3.36
C VAL A 157 -6.57 -20.11 2.54
N PHE A 158 -7.62 -19.65 3.20
CA PHE A 158 -8.88 -19.21 2.60
C PHE A 158 -8.86 -17.71 2.32
N MET A 159 -8.45 -16.92 3.33
CA MET A 159 -8.23 -15.48 3.21
C MET A 159 -6.92 -15.13 3.89
N ASP A 160 -6.05 -14.44 3.19
CA ASP A 160 -4.80 -13.90 3.72
C ASP A 160 -5.05 -12.59 4.46
N GLN A 161 -4.27 -12.38 5.53
CA GLN A 161 -4.15 -11.06 6.10
C GLN A 161 -3.56 -10.09 5.06
N PRO A 162 -4.25 -8.99 4.72
CA PRO A 162 -3.72 -7.96 3.85
C PRO A 162 -2.41 -7.42 4.42
N SER A 163 -1.37 -7.48 3.61
CA SER A 163 -0.05 -6.99 3.99
C SER A 163 0.70 -6.42 2.80
N ALA A 164 1.63 -5.51 3.08
CA ALA A 164 2.54 -4.95 2.09
C ALA A 164 3.93 -4.78 2.68
N PHE A 165 4.94 -4.94 1.84
CA PHE A 165 6.34 -4.76 2.18
C PHE A 165 6.96 -3.66 1.34
N PHE A 166 7.85 -2.88 1.95
CA PHE A 166 8.57 -1.83 1.23
C PHE A 166 9.94 -1.58 1.83
N ASP A 167 10.95 -1.69 0.98
CA ASP A 167 12.35 -1.43 1.32
C ASP A 167 12.79 -0.07 0.80
N VAL A 168 13.39 0.70 1.70
CA VAL A 168 13.88 2.05 1.41
C VAL A 168 15.38 2.09 1.66
N GLN A 169 16.15 2.27 0.59
CA GLN A 169 17.60 2.32 0.66
C GLN A 169 18.09 3.71 1.03
N SER A 170 19.27 3.79 1.64
CA SER A 170 19.93 5.08 1.89
C SER A 170 20.30 5.76 0.57
N TRP A 171 20.00 7.05 0.44
CA TRP A 171 20.48 7.86 -0.67
C TRP A 171 22.00 7.99 -0.60
N TYR A 172 22.68 7.71 -1.71
CA TYR A 172 24.13 7.82 -1.78
C TYR A 172 24.58 9.29 -1.92
N SER A 173 25.52 9.71 -1.08
CA SER A 173 26.18 11.00 -1.17
C SER A 173 27.65 10.82 -0.76
N PRO A 174 28.63 11.10 -1.64
CA PRO A 174 30.05 10.96 -1.30
C PRO A 174 30.47 11.80 -0.08
N THR A 175 29.82 12.94 0.12
CA THR A 175 30.12 13.90 1.19
C THR A 175 29.20 13.76 2.40
N ASN A 176 28.34 12.74 2.44
CA ASN A 176 27.30 12.56 3.47
C ASN A 176 26.42 13.80 3.70
N SER A 177 26.26 14.62 2.67
CA SER A 177 25.44 15.83 2.68
C SER A 177 24.21 15.61 1.83
N TYR A 178 23.05 16.00 2.35
CA TYR A 178 21.75 15.77 1.74
C TYR A 178 20.91 17.04 1.77
N VAL A 179 20.00 17.18 0.81
CA VAL A 179 18.99 18.24 0.78
C VAL A 179 17.62 17.62 0.53
N GLN A 180 16.59 18.10 1.21
CA GLN A 180 15.21 17.65 1.07
C GLN A 180 14.31 18.86 1.06
N ILE A 181 13.46 18.93 0.05
CA ILE A 181 12.38 19.91 -0.02
C ILE A 181 11.15 19.22 0.55
N ALA A 182 10.52 19.84 1.53
CA ALA A 182 9.28 19.39 2.13
C ALA A 182 8.18 20.40 1.81
N ASP A 183 7.01 19.85 1.53
CA ASP A 183 5.77 20.60 1.38
C ASP A 183 4.81 20.15 2.47
N ASP A 184 4.37 21.11 3.28
CA ASP A 184 3.41 20.85 4.36
C ASP A 184 1.98 20.71 3.82
N LYS A 185 1.70 21.25 2.63
CA LYS A 185 0.43 21.12 1.93
C LYS A 185 0.60 20.14 0.79
N GLU A 186 0.37 18.86 1.06
CA GLU A 186 0.31 17.83 0.00
C GLU A 186 -0.95 17.92 -0.88
N THR A 187 -1.71 19.01 -0.76
CA THR A 187 -2.85 19.34 -1.61
C THR A 187 -2.38 20.00 -2.91
N GLY A 188 -3.20 19.93 -3.96
CA GLY A 188 -2.92 20.64 -5.20
C GLY A 188 -2.64 22.13 -4.96
N LEU A 189 -1.64 22.66 -5.64
CA LEU A 189 -1.31 24.08 -5.58
C LEU A 189 -2.26 24.86 -6.48
N GLU A 190 -2.90 25.90 -5.93
CA GLU A 190 -3.77 26.77 -6.71
C GLU A 190 -2.95 27.74 -7.55
N CYS A 191 -3.38 27.95 -8.79
CA CYS A 191 -2.73 28.89 -9.71
C CYS A 191 -2.82 30.32 -9.16
N GLY A 192 -1.72 31.06 -9.24
CA GLY A 192 -1.63 32.44 -8.75
C GLY A 192 -1.46 32.57 -7.22
N SER A 193 -1.43 31.45 -6.48
CA SER A 193 -1.16 31.48 -5.03
C SER A 193 0.35 31.52 -4.74
N HIS A 194 0.73 32.17 -3.65
CA HIS A 194 2.09 32.07 -3.11
C HIS A 194 2.20 30.82 -2.25
N HIS A 195 3.19 29.98 -2.55
CA HIS A 195 3.45 28.76 -1.81
C HIS A 195 4.88 28.72 -1.28
N THR A 196 5.04 28.26 -0.04
CA THR A 196 6.33 28.21 0.64
C THR A 196 6.75 26.77 0.84
N PHE A 197 7.97 26.45 0.43
CA PHE A 197 8.57 25.13 0.66
C PHE A 197 9.63 25.20 1.76
N HIS A 198 9.67 24.17 2.59
CA HIS A 198 10.71 24.03 3.62
C HIS A 198 11.89 23.23 3.08
N VAL A 199 13.09 23.80 3.17
CA VAL A 199 14.32 23.13 2.74
C VAL A 199 15.09 22.64 3.96
N PHE A 200 15.18 21.32 4.10
CA PHE A 200 15.98 20.64 5.11
C PHE A 200 17.28 20.14 4.48
N TYR A 201 18.38 20.17 5.23
CA TYR A 201 19.65 19.70 4.71
C TYR A 201 20.58 19.21 5.82
N THR A 202 21.53 18.36 5.46
CA THR A 202 22.66 17.98 6.29
C THR A 202 23.94 18.48 5.64
N MET A 203 24.91 18.87 6.46
CA MET A 203 26.24 19.22 5.97
C MET A 203 27.30 19.01 7.03
N ASN A 204 28.56 19.07 6.58
CA ASN A 204 29.69 19.15 7.48
C ASN A 204 29.63 20.46 8.30
N PRO A 205 29.77 20.41 9.64
CA PRO A 205 29.75 21.59 10.49
C PRO A 205 30.81 22.65 10.12
N ASN A 206 31.87 22.28 9.42
CA ASN A 206 32.95 23.19 9.02
C ASN A 206 32.58 24.12 7.84
N VAL A 207 31.41 23.95 7.22
CA VAL A 207 30.95 24.79 6.10
C VAL A 207 30.18 26.00 6.62
N THR A 208 30.74 27.20 6.39
CA THR A 208 30.23 28.47 6.93
C THR A 208 29.32 29.24 5.96
N ARG A 209 29.46 29.07 4.65
CA ARG A 209 28.63 29.74 3.63
C ARG A 209 27.72 28.75 2.90
N ARG A 210 26.45 29.14 2.72
CA ARG A 210 25.40 28.29 2.14
C ARG A 210 24.63 29.08 1.09
N THR A 211 24.56 28.54 -0.11
CA THR A 211 23.75 29.07 -1.21
C THR A 211 22.97 27.91 -1.80
N PHE A 212 21.65 28.05 -1.90
CA PHE A 212 20.78 27.07 -2.53
C PHE A 212 20.37 27.56 -3.91
N TYR A 213 20.50 26.68 -4.91
CA TYR A 213 20.02 26.93 -6.27
C TYR A 213 18.79 26.06 -6.50
N TYR A 214 17.78 26.61 -7.19
CA TYR A 214 16.56 25.90 -7.52
C TYR A 214 16.23 26.07 -9.00
N LEU A 215 15.51 25.09 -9.55
CA LEU A 215 15.01 25.09 -10.92
C LEU A 215 13.55 24.69 -10.88
N VAL A 216 12.70 25.47 -11.55
CA VAL A 216 11.30 25.13 -11.79
C VAL A 216 11.19 24.64 -13.22
N ARG A 217 10.62 23.44 -13.41
CA ARG A 217 10.31 22.90 -14.74
C ARG A 217 8.80 22.96 -14.95
N GLY A 218 8.39 23.60 -16.04
CA GLY A 218 7.01 23.62 -16.53
C GLY A 218 6.71 22.43 -17.44
#